data_AF-A0A9P3GJ08-F1
#
_entry.id   AF-A0A9P3GJ08-F1
#
_cell.length_a   1.000
_cell.length_b   1.000
_cell.length_c   1.000
_cell.angle_alpha   90.00
_cell.angle_beta   90.00
_cell.angle_gamma   90.00
#
_symmetry.space_group_name_H-M   'P 1'
#
loop_
_entity.id
_entity.type
_entity.pdbx_description
1 polymer ?
#
loop_
_entity_poly.entity_id
_entity_poly.type
_entity_poly.pdbx_seq_one_letter_code
_entity_poly.pdbx_strand_id
1 'polypeptide(L)'
;MALNSVSVLVTVLALVICGVLSQSTDVTCATSFSWTANSFGQNPCLVTAYLWEACTEDPSTAYIPDLASIDSSTYPQTNTPTACSCSMVYYNTISACALCQGGQTQAWTSYVESCPTSLITSDASFPESIPGGTTVPAWAYQDVSGTDYFDPNAAEQVAQQGGAAGTGPAEPSGNSGSPTSAPSTPDPTPSASSQGSGSNVADIAGGVGGGVGGLIVLALGAWIVSKLNGGPSIGSINIFNFHCHSKGGGSHA
;
A
#
# COMPACT_ATOMS: atom_id res chain seq x y z
N MET A 1 -23.52 -34.57 -15.41
CA MET A 1 -22.18 -34.08 -15.00
C MET A 1 -21.94 -32.59 -15.30
N ALA A 2 -22.92 -31.81 -15.80
CA ALA A 2 -22.74 -30.38 -16.11
C ALA A 2 -23.10 -29.41 -14.97
N LEU A 3 -23.80 -29.87 -13.92
CA LEU A 3 -24.21 -29.01 -12.79
C LEU A 3 -23.03 -28.61 -11.88
N ASN A 4 -21.96 -29.42 -11.83
CA ASN A 4 -20.81 -29.13 -10.98
C ASN A 4 -19.95 -27.99 -11.54
N SER A 5 -19.86 -27.85 -12.87
CA SER A 5 -19.03 -26.84 -13.52
C SER A 5 -19.59 -25.43 -13.39
N VAL A 6 -20.92 -25.27 -13.42
CA VAL A 6 -21.59 -23.97 -13.22
C VAL A 6 -21.45 -23.51 -11.77
N SER A 7 -21.58 -24.42 -10.81
CA SER A 7 -21.42 -24.10 -9.39
C SER A 7 -19.99 -23.66 -9.06
N VAL A 8 -18.98 -24.30 -9.66
CA VAL A 8 -17.57 -23.92 -9.49
C VAL A 8 -17.31 -22.54 -10.09
N LEU A 9 -17.88 -22.24 -11.26
CA LEU A 9 -17.71 -20.94 -11.93
C LEU A 9 -18.36 -19.79 -11.15
N VAL A 10 -19.54 -20.02 -10.57
CA VAL A 10 -20.22 -19.03 -9.71
C VAL A 10 -19.44 -18.81 -8.41
N THR A 11 -18.89 -19.87 -7.79
CA THR A 11 -18.05 -19.71 -6.59
C THR A 11 -16.73 -19.00 -6.88
N VAL A 12 -16.07 -19.27 -8.01
CA VAL A 12 -14.84 -18.59 -8.40
C VAL A 12 -15.13 -17.12 -8.72
N LEU A 13 -16.23 -16.82 -9.43
CA LEU A 13 -16.62 -15.44 -9.71
C LEU A 13 -17.00 -14.67 -8.43
N ALA A 14 -17.72 -15.29 -7.49
CA ALA A 14 -18.04 -14.68 -6.19
C ALA A 14 -16.80 -14.45 -5.31
N LEU A 15 -15.82 -15.38 -5.33
CA LEU A 15 -14.53 -15.21 -4.65
C LEU A 15 -13.68 -14.09 -5.29
N VAL A 16 -13.78 -13.89 -6.61
CA VAL A 16 -13.11 -12.79 -7.32
C VAL A 16 -13.77 -11.43 -7.03
N ILE A 17 -15.09 -11.39 -6.77
CA ILE A 17 -15.81 -10.14 -6.44
C ILE A 17 -15.65 -9.77 -4.95
N CYS A 18 -15.45 -10.73 -4.05
CA CYS A 18 -15.18 -10.45 -2.63
C CYS A 18 -13.71 -10.11 -2.31
N GLY A 19 -12.82 -10.11 -3.31
CA GLY A 19 -11.38 -9.96 -3.11
C GLY A 19 -10.76 -8.65 -3.59
N VAL A 20 -11.55 -7.69 -4.09
CA VAL A 20 -11.01 -6.37 -4.43
C VAL A 20 -11.15 -5.49 -3.20
N LEU A 21 -10.05 -5.34 -2.47
CA LEU A 21 -9.93 -4.31 -1.44
C LEU A 21 -10.21 -2.95 -2.12
N SER A 22 -11.12 -2.15 -1.57
CA SER A 22 -11.77 -1.00 -2.23
C SER A 22 -10.94 0.30 -2.22
N GLN A 23 -9.66 0.20 -1.87
CA GLN A 23 -8.77 1.34 -1.76
C GLN A 23 -8.59 2.03 -3.10
N SER A 24 -8.93 3.31 -3.11
CA SER A 24 -9.01 4.08 -4.32
C SER A 24 -8.65 5.54 -4.06
N THR A 25 -8.24 6.21 -5.13
CA THR A 25 -8.04 7.65 -5.17
C THR A 25 -8.19 8.07 -6.62
N ASP A 26 -8.83 9.21 -6.85
CA ASP A 26 -8.90 9.84 -8.18
C ASP A 26 -7.71 10.78 -8.43
N VAL A 27 -6.75 10.84 -7.50
CA VAL A 27 -5.60 11.74 -7.57
C VAL A 27 -4.56 11.23 -8.56
N THR A 28 -4.20 12.12 -9.48
CA THR A 28 -2.99 11.98 -10.30
C THR A 28 -1.96 13.01 -9.86
N CYS A 29 -0.80 12.54 -9.41
CA CYS A 29 0.29 13.41 -8.97
C CYS A 29 1.06 14.02 -10.15
N ALA A 30 1.63 15.21 -9.95
CA ALA A 30 2.59 15.79 -10.90
C ALA A 30 3.83 14.89 -11.08
N THR A 31 4.45 14.93 -12.27
CA THR A 31 5.62 14.09 -12.59
C THR A 31 6.84 14.37 -11.71
N SER A 32 6.96 15.60 -11.18
CA SER A 32 7.98 15.99 -10.20
C SER A 32 7.86 15.25 -8.87
N PHE A 33 6.73 14.59 -8.59
CA PHE A 33 6.51 13.75 -7.41
C PHE A 33 6.65 12.25 -7.71
N SER A 34 7.14 11.85 -8.88
CA SER A 34 7.32 10.43 -9.22
C SER A 34 8.22 9.66 -8.23
N TRP A 35 9.15 10.36 -7.56
CA TRP A 35 9.99 9.79 -6.50
C TRP A 35 9.21 9.31 -5.26
N THR A 36 7.97 9.80 -5.06
CA THR A 36 7.12 9.38 -3.94
C THR A 36 6.48 8.01 -4.16
N ALA A 37 6.53 7.48 -5.38
CA ALA A 37 5.90 6.21 -5.69
C ALA A 37 6.52 5.05 -4.89
N ASN A 38 5.68 4.09 -4.49
CA ASN A 38 6.16 2.89 -3.84
C ASN A 38 6.62 1.82 -4.85
N SER A 39 7.05 0.66 -4.36
CA SER A 39 7.53 -0.44 -5.20
C SER A 39 6.47 -1.04 -6.13
N PHE A 40 5.19 -0.77 -5.89
CA PHE A 40 4.06 -1.13 -6.76
C PHE A 40 3.72 -0.04 -7.78
N GLY A 41 4.48 1.06 -7.83
CA GLY A 41 4.21 2.20 -8.70
C GLY A 41 3.00 3.02 -8.26
N GLN A 42 2.55 2.86 -7.01
CA GLN A 42 1.42 3.59 -6.46
C GLN A 42 1.86 4.97 -6.00
N ASN A 43 1.05 5.99 -6.31
CA ASN A 43 1.27 7.35 -5.85
C ASN A 43 0.99 7.48 -4.33
N PRO A 44 1.45 8.55 -3.65
CA PRO A 44 1.32 8.68 -2.20
C PRO A 44 -0.13 8.74 -1.71
N CYS A 45 -1.07 9.23 -2.53
CA CYS A 45 -2.50 9.24 -2.20
C CYS A 45 -3.07 7.82 -2.15
N LEU A 46 -2.70 6.98 -3.12
CA LEU A 46 -3.12 5.59 -3.15
C LEU A 46 -2.48 4.82 -1.99
N VAL A 47 -1.19 5.02 -1.70
CA VAL A 47 -0.55 4.44 -0.51
C VAL A 47 -1.29 4.84 0.77
N THR A 48 -1.69 6.11 0.88
CA THR A 48 -2.47 6.59 2.03
C THR A 48 -3.85 5.93 2.12
N ALA A 49 -4.52 5.68 1.00
CA ALA A 49 -5.79 4.94 0.96
C ALA A 49 -5.64 3.52 1.51
N TYR A 50 -4.57 2.80 1.11
CA TYR A 50 -4.25 1.50 1.69
C TYR A 50 -3.96 1.60 3.19
N LEU A 51 -3.22 2.62 3.65
CA LEU A 51 -2.98 2.80 5.08
C LEU A 51 -4.27 3.09 5.85
N TRP A 52 -5.22 3.84 5.27
CA TRP A 52 -6.52 4.07 5.89
C TRP A 52 -7.34 2.78 6.01
N GLU A 53 -7.26 1.91 5.00
CA GLU A 53 -7.94 0.61 4.98
C GLU A 53 -7.60 -0.26 6.20
N ALA A 54 -6.34 -0.26 6.65
CA ALA A 54 -5.91 -1.03 7.81
C ALA A 54 -6.62 -0.65 9.12
N CYS A 55 -7.36 0.46 9.12
CA CYS A 55 -7.76 1.19 10.32
C CYS A 55 -9.27 1.50 10.33
N THR A 56 -9.97 1.06 9.29
CA THR A 56 -11.42 1.17 9.16
C THR A 56 -12.05 -0.21 9.24
N GLU A 57 -13.21 -0.30 9.89
CA GLU A 57 -14.01 -1.52 9.89
C GLU A 57 -14.64 -1.80 8.51
N ASP A 58 -14.79 -0.75 7.69
CA ASP A 58 -15.35 -0.81 6.35
C ASP A 58 -14.31 -0.38 5.31
N PRO A 59 -13.61 -1.34 4.66
CA PRO A 59 -12.64 -1.09 3.60
C PRO A 59 -13.19 -0.29 2.42
N SER A 60 -14.52 -0.26 2.21
CA SER A 60 -15.12 0.56 1.13
C SER A 60 -14.96 2.07 1.35
N THR A 61 -14.62 2.46 2.57
CA THR A 61 -14.33 3.85 2.95
C THR A 61 -12.86 4.22 2.79
N ALA A 62 -12.01 3.29 2.33
CA ALA A 62 -10.58 3.48 2.06
C ALA A 62 -10.33 4.39 0.84
N TYR A 63 -10.77 5.65 0.90
CA TYR A 63 -10.74 6.57 -0.23
C TYR A 63 -10.06 7.88 0.12
N ILE A 64 -9.12 8.31 -0.72
CA ILE A 64 -8.48 9.63 -0.63
C ILE A 64 -8.99 10.50 -1.78
N PRO A 65 -9.87 11.50 -1.50
CA PRO A 65 -10.39 12.41 -2.51
C PRO A 65 -9.32 13.35 -3.03
N ASP A 66 -9.50 13.90 -4.23
CA ASP A 66 -8.68 15.03 -4.67
C ASP A 66 -8.98 16.29 -3.84
N LEU A 67 -7.97 17.14 -3.66
CA LEU A 67 -8.09 18.36 -2.84
C LEU A 67 -9.18 19.32 -3.33
N ALA A 68 -9.41 19.39 -4.65
CA ALA A 68 -10.43 20.27 -5.22
C ALA A 68 -11.85 19.80 -4.87
N SER A 69 -12.09 18.49 -4.79
CA SER A 69 -13.39 17.91 -4.42
C SER A 69 -13.79 18.18 -2.96
N ILE A 70 -12.84 18.52 -2.09
CA ILE A 70 -13.07 18.87 -0.69
C ILE A 70 -12.86 20.37 -0.41
N ASP A 71 -12.74 21.20 -1.45
CA ASP A 71 -12.54 22.65 -1.36
C ASP A 71 -11.42 23.06 -0.38
N SER A 72 -10.32 22.30 -0.34
CA SER A 72 -9.22 22.49 0.62
C SER A 72 -7.85 22.51 -0.06
N SER A 73 -6.87 23.17 0.56
CA SER A 73 -5.46 23.11 0.15
C SER A 73 -4.64 22.08 0.93
N THR A 74 -5.20 21.53 2.01
CA THR A 74 -4.58 20.51 2.86
C THR A 74 -5.57 19.36 3.13
N TYR A 75 -5.06 18.22 3.58
CA TYR A 75 -5.93 17.18 4.15
C TYR A 75 -6.03 17.36 5.66
N PRO A 76 -7.20 17.72 6.19
CA PRO A 76 -7.39 17.84 7.63
C PRO A 76 -7.36 16.47 8.30
N GLN A 77 -7.14 16.46 9.62
CA GLN A 77 -7.39 15.28 10.42
C GLN A 77 -8.86 14.88 10.36
N THR A 78 -9.12 13.58 10.47
CA THR A 78 -10.49 13.06 10.48
C THR A 78 -11.23 13.49 11.75
N ASN A 79 -12.56 13.62 11.66
CA ASN A 79 -13.39 13.93 12.83
C ASN A 79 -13.47 12.76 13.85
N THR A 80 -13.01 11.58 13.46
CA THR A 80 -12.94 10.37 14.28
C THR A 80 -11.52 9.81 14.20
N PRO A 81 -10.55 10.45 14.89
CA PRO A 81 -9.15 10.08 14.79
C PRO A 81 -8.91 8.62 15.20
N THR A 82 -8.09 7.92 14.44
CA THR A 82 -7.70 6.52 14.71
C THR A 82 -6.20 6.44 15.00
N ALA A 83 -5.72 5.29 15.50
CA ALA A 83 -4.29 5.07 15.69
C ALA A 83 -3.49 5.35 14.40
N CYS A 84 -4.07 5.01 13.25
CA CYS A 84 -3.44 5.23 11.96
C CYS A 84 -3.46 6.67 11.52
N SER A 85 -4.60 7.36 11.57
CA SER A 85 -4.65 8.76 11.15
C SER A 85 -3.86 9.67 12.10
N CYS A 86 -3.63 9.24 13.34
CA CYS A 86 -2.74 9.89 14.29
C CYS A 86 -1.28 9.41 14.21
N SER A 87 -0.95 8.55 13.24
CA SER A 87 0.42 8.06 13.05
C SER A 87 1.24 9.01 12.17
N MET A 88 2.54 9.05 12.43
CA MET A 88 3.46 9.90 11.67
C MET A 88 3.56 9.44 10.21
N VAL A 89 3.55 8.13 9.97
CA VAL A 89 3.62 7.54 8.62
C VAL A 89 2.41 7.97 7.80
N TYR A 90 1.20 7.89 8.36
CA TYR A 90 -0.02 8.34 7.67
C TYR A 90 0.03 9.85 7.40
N TYR A 91 0.47 10.65 8.37
CA TYR A 91 0.65 12.10 8.19
C TYR A 91 1.64 12.43 7.07
N ASN A 92 2.75 11.72 6.98
CA ASN A 92 3.76 11.94 5.95
C ASN A 92 3.22 11.55 4.56
N THR A 93 2.51 10.43 4.43
CA THR A 93 1.95 10.00 3.13
C THR A 93 0.81 10.92 2.67
N ILE A 94 -0.08 11.36 3.58
CA ILE A 94 -1.15 12.30 3.24
C ILE A 94 -0.60 13.71 2.93
N SER A 95 0.48 14.12 3.61
CA SER A 95 1.19 15.37 3.31
C SER A 95 1.84 15.35 1.93
N ALA A 96 2.54 14.26 1.59
CA ALA A 96 3.07 14.06 0.23
C ALA A 96 1.95 14.02 -0.82
N CYS A 97 0.81 13.40 -0.50
CA CYS A 97 -0.38 13.41 -1.36
C CYS A 97 -0.90 14.84 -1.62
N ALA A 98 -0.98 15.69 -0.59
CA ALA A 98 -1.36 17.09 -0.77
C ALA A 98 -0.37 17.85 -1.67
N LEU A 99 0.93 17.72 -1.38
CA LEU A 99 1.98 18.37 -2.16
C LEU A 99 2.00 17.92 -3.63
N CYS A 100 1.75 16.64 -3.89
CA CYS A 100 1.76 16.10 -5.25
C CYS A 100 0.64 16.69 -6.15
N GLN A 101 -0.41 17.22 -5.53
CA GLN A 101 -1.53 17.92 -6.17
C GLN A 101 -1.34 19.43 -6.25
N GLY A 102 -0.22 19.96 -5.74
CA GLY A 102 0.01 21.41 -5.62
C GLY A 102 -0.64 22.04 -4.38
N GLY A 103 -1.11 21.23 -3.43
CA GLY A 103 -1.60 21.66 -2.13
C GLY A 103 -0.46 22.03 -1.17
N GLN A 104 -0.77 22.04 0.12
CA GLN A 104 0.13 22.41 1.21
C GLN A 104 0.13 21.33 2.29
N THR A 105 1.15 21.34 3.13
CA THR A 105 1.22 20.50 4.34
C THR A 105 0.70 21.28 5.54
N GLN A 106 0.05 20.58 6.47
CA GLN A 106 -0.28 21.12 7.79
C GLN A 106 0.86 20.83 8.76
N ALA A 107 1.08 21.69 9.76
CA ALA A 107 2.01 21.38 10.84
C ALA A 107 1.57 20.10 11.56
N TRP A 108 2.51 19.23 11.93
CA TRP A 108 2.26 17.99 12.65
C TRP A 108 1.48 18.26 13.95
N THR A 109 1.95 19.21 14.75
CA THR A 109 1.29 19.64 16.00
C THR A 109 -0.17 20.05 15.78
N SER A 110 -0.46 20.80 14.72
CA SER A 110 -1.84 21.17 14.37
C SER A 110 -2.65 19.98 13.81
N TYR A 111 -2.01 19.08 13.07
CA TYR A 111 -2.65 17.90 12.50
C TYR A 111 -3.10 16.89 13.57
N VAL A 112 -2.31 16.71 14.62
CA VAL A 112 -2.66 15.80 15.73
C VAL A 112 -3.36 16.49 16.89
N GLU A 113 -3.80 17.75 16.75
CA GLU A 113 -4.45 18.48 17.85
C GLU A 113 -5.73 17.78 18.35
N SER A 114 -6.49 17.13 17.46
CA SER A 114 -7.68 16.35 17.81
C SER A 114 -7.39 14.90 18.20
N CYS A 115 -6.14 14.44 18.07
CA CYS A 115 -5.75 13.08 18.41
C CYS A 115 -5.61 12.92 19.94
N PRO A 116 -6.22 11.89 20.55
CA PRO A 116 -5.86 11.47 21.88
C PRO A 116 -4.36 11.15 21.97
N THR A 117 -3.69 11.58 23.04
CA THR A 117 -2.25 11.35 23.21
C THR A 117 -1.85 9.88 23.19
N SER A 118 -2.77 8.97 23.51
CA SER A 118 -2.55 7.52 23.42
C SER A 118 -2.52 6.95 21.99
N LEU A 119 -2.98 7.71 20.99
CA LEU A 119 -3.00 7.28 19.58
C LEU A 119 -1.85 7.88 18.76
N ILE A 120 -1.18 8.91 19.28
CA ILE A 120 -0.10 9.60 18.58
C ILE A 120 1.16 8.75 18.62
N THR A 121 1.69 8.37 17.46
CA THR A 121 2.98 7.69 17.37
C THR A 121 4.10 8.71 17.13
N SER A 122 4.99 8.91 18.09
CA SER A 122 6.14 9.82 17.95
C SER A 122 7.32 9.23 17.19
N ASP A 123 7.39 7.90 17.07
CA ASP A 123 8.62 7.20 16.65
C ASP A 123 8.66 6.95 15.13
N ALA A 124 8.07 7.86 14.37
CA ALA A 124 7.93 7.78 12.92
C ALA A 124 7.33 6.45 12.41
N SER A 125 6.47 5.80 13.19
CA SER A 125 5.95 4.45 12.93
C SER A 125 4.52 4.41 12.40
N PHE A 126 4.08 3.25 11.92
CA PHE A 126 2.68 2.94 11.62
C PHE A 126 2.20 1.81 12.55
N PRO A 127 1.07 1.95 13.26
CA PRO A 127 0.68 1.03 14.34
C PRO A 127 0.07 -0.28 13.84
N GLU A 128 -0.46 -0.30 12.62
CA GLU A 128 -1.12 -1.48 12.06
C GLU A 128 -0.22 -2.25 11.09
N SER A 129 -0.63 -3.45 10.72
CA SER A 129 0.03 -4.19 9.64
C SER A 129 -0.26 -3.53 8.29
N ILE A 130 0.76 -3.43 7.43
CA ILE A 130 0.59 -2.89 6.08
C ILE A 130 -0.28 -3.84 5.25
N PRO A 131 -1.41 -3.37 4.67
CA PRO A 131 -2.27 -4.24 3.87
C PRO A 131 -1.56 -4.81 2.64
N GLY A 132 -1.99 -6.00 2.23
CA GLY A 132 -1.52 -6.61 0.98
C GLY A 132 -1.84 -5.73 -0.22
N GLY A 133 -0.94 -5.68 -1.20
CA GLY A 133 -1.12 -4.87 -2.41
C GLY A 133 -0.58 -3.44 -2.31
N THR A 134 0.07 -3.07 -1.20
CA THR A 134 0.87 -1.85 -1.09
C THR A 134 2.20 -2.11 -0.38
N THR A 135 3.08 -1.12 -0.44
CA THR A 135 4.26 -0.98 0.41
C THR A 135 4.38 0.46 0.86
N VAL A 136 4.85 0.68 2.08
CA VAL A 136 5.18 2.02 2.57
C VAL A 136 6.63 2.33 2.20
N PRO A 137 6.88 3.37 1.38
CA PRO A 137 8.24 3.78 1.04
C PRO A 137 9.02 4.23 2.28
N ALA A 138 10.34 4.03 2.28
CA ALA A 138 11.21 4.47 3.39
C ALA A 138 11.08 5.96 3.71
N TRP A 139 10.84 6.81 2.71
CA TRP A 139 10.68 8.26 2.91
C TRP A 139 9.48 8.62 3.79
N ALA A 140 8.46 7.76 3.88
CA ALA A 140 7.26 8.01 4.68
C ALA A 140 7.51 7.85 6.19
N TYR A 141 8.64 7.26 6.59
CA TYR A 141 9.07 7.13 7.98
C TYR A 141 9.93 8.32 8.44
N GLN A 142 9.76 9.49 7.82
CA GLN A 142 10.41 10.72 8.26
C GLN A 142 9.92 11.14 9.66
N ASP A 143 10.84 11.36 10.59
CA ASP A 143 10.51 11.95 11.89
C ASP A 143 10.36 13.47 11.75
N VAL A 144 9.15 13.97 11.99
CA VAL A 144 8.79 15.39 11.94
C VAL A 144 8.57 16.00 13.33
N SER A 145 8.83 15.28 14.42
CA SER A 145 8.62 15.77 15.79
C SER A 145 9.46 17.01 16.12
N GLY A 146 10.63 17.15 15.50
CA GLY A 146 11.53 18.29 15.69
C GLY A 146 11.34 19.43 14.68
N THR A 147 10.80 19.15 13.49
CA THR A 147 10.62 20.14 12.41
C THR A 147 9.19 20.62 12.26
N ASP A 148 8.25 19.89 12.84
CA ASP A 148 6.80 20.09 12.79
C ASP A 148 6.18 19.99 11.38
N TYR A 149 6.96 19.64 10.36
CA TYR A 149 6.51 19.55 8.97
C TYR A 149 7.20 18.41 8.24
N PHE A 150 6.44 17.75 7.36
CA PHE A 150 6.98 16.89 6.33
C PHE A 150 7.90 17.69 5.40
N ASP A 151 9.16 17.25 5.24
CA ASP A 151 10.12 17.90 4.35
C ASP A 151 10.30 17.06 3.07
N PRO A 152 9.69 17.48 1.94
CA PRO A 152 9.76 16.72 0.69
C PRO A 152 11.17 16.58 0.15
N ASN A 153 12.09 17.51 0.44
CA ASN A 153 13.47 17.42 -0.07
C ASN A 153 14.25 16.34 0.67
N ALA A 154 14.12 16.28 2.00
CA ALA A 154 14.72 15.23 2.80
C ALA A 154 14.11 13.86 2.45
N ALA A 155 12.79 13.80 2.28
CA ALA A 155 12.08 12.60 1.85
C ALA A 155 12.54 12.11 0.46
N GLU A 156 12.73 13.02 -0.50
CA GLU A 156 13.22 12.69 -1.83
C GLU A 156 14.64 12.11 -1.80
N GLN A 157 15.53 12.67 -0.97
CA GLN A 157 16.89 12.13 -0.80
C GLN A 157 16.86 10.68 -0.29
N VAL A 158 15.93 10.34 0.62
CA VAL A 158 15.75 8.96 1.11
C VAL A 158 15.22 8.05 -0.01
N ALA A 159 14.26 8.53 -0.81
CA ALA A 159 13.72 7.77 -1.92
C ALA A 159 14.79 7.40 -2.96
N GLN A 160 15.71 8.33 -3.24
CA GLN A 160 16.82 8.12 -4.20
C GLN A 160 17.87 7.12 -3.71
N GLN A 161 18.01 6.93 -2.39
CA GLN A 161 18.94 5.96 -1.81
C GLN A 161 18.45 4.50 -1.90
N GLY A 162 17.22 4.28 -2.40
CA GLY A 162 16.66 2.93 -2.55
C GLY A 162 16.39 2.22 -1.22
N GLY A 163 16.15 2.99 -0.15
CA GLY A 163 15.86 2.45 1.17
C GLY A 163 14.73 1.43 1.12
N ALA A 164 14.97 0.24 1.70
CA ALA A 164 13.98 -0.83 1.74
C ALA A 164 12.66 -0.34 2.37
N ALA A 165 11.54 -0.67 1.72
CA ALA A 165 10.21 -0.40 2.25
C ALA A 165 10.08 -1.01 3.65
N GLY A 166 9.64 -0.20 4.63
CA GLY A 166 9.43 -0.67 5.99
C GLY A 166 8.30 -1.68 6.02
N THR A 167 8.62 -2.96 6.26
CA THR A 167 7.68 -3.89 6.89
C THR A 167 7.66 -3.57 8.38
N GLY A 168 6.48 -3.63 9.03
CA GLY A 168 6.25 -3.26 10.43
C GLY A 168 7.18 -3.89 11.50
N PRO A 169 6.94 -3.62 12.79
CA PRO A 169 7.96 -3.32 13.78
C PRO A 169 9.05 -4.40 13.88
N ALA A 170 10.29 -4.01 13.60
CA ALA A 170 11.47 -4.81 13.89
C ALA A 170 11.98 -4.48 15.31
N GLU A 171 12.17 -5.52 16.12
CA GLU A 171 12.87 -5.47 17.41
C GLU A 171 14.27 -4.85 17.30
N PRO A 172 14.80 -4.23 18.39
CA PRO A 172 16.03 -3.46 18.32
C PRO A 172 17.24 -4.40 18.32
N SER A 173 17.91 -4.55 17.17
CA SER A 173 19.34 -4.88 17.16
C SER A 173 20.13 -3.60 17.00
N GLY A 174 20.64 -3.11 18.13
CA GLY A 174 21.62 -2.04 18.15
C GLY A 174 22.88 -2.44 17.38
N ASN A 175 23.59 -1.44 16.86
CA ASN A 175 25.04 -1.44 16.80
C ASN A 175 25.54 -0.01 16.58
N SER A 176 26.16 0.54 17.63
CA SER A 176 26.96 1.76 17.59
C SER A 176 28.23 1.54 16.75
N GLY A 177 28.60 2.53 15.94
CA GLY A 177 29.89 2.55 15.25
C GLY A 177 30.22 3.93 14.68
N SER A 178 30.83 4.77 15.51
CA SER A 178 31.41 6.07 15.15
C SER A 178 32.62 5.91 14.19
N PRO A 179 32.90 6.86 13.27
CA PRO A 179 34.05 6.78 12.37
C PRO A 179 35.33 7.30 13.04
N THR A 180 36.47 6.66 12.80
CA THR A 180 37.79 7.22 13.14
C THR A 180 38.80 6.95 12.01
N SER A 181 39.54 8.00 11.68
CA SER A 181 40.36 8.23 10.49
C SER A 181 41.56 7.29 10.28
N ALA A 182 41.98 7.17 9.00
CA ALA A 182 43.18 6.52 8.47
C ALA A 182 44.51 7.18 8.93
N PRO A 183 45.73 6.59 8.75
CA PRO A 183 46.37 6.47 7.41
C PRO A 183 47.38 5.29 7.14
N SER A 184 47.44 4.92 5.84
CA SER A 184 48.59 4.60 4.93
C SER A 184 49.60 3.44 5.08
N THR A 185 49.79 2.75 3.93
CA THR A 185 50.97 2.02 3.33
C THR A 185 51.07 0.47 3.48
N PRO A 186 51.84 -0.27 2.64
CA PRO A 186 51.46 -0.83 1.34
C PRO A 186 51.59 -2.38 1.22
N ASP A 187 51.09 -2.94 0.08
CA ASP A 187 51.16 -4.34 -0.43
C ASP A 187 52.54 -5.03 -0.30
N PRO A 188 52.64 -6.40 -0.22
CA PRO A 188 52.47 -7.28 -1.41
C PRO A 188 51.73 -8.64 -1.20
N THR A 189 50.85 -9.00 -2.14
CA THR A 189 50.55 -10.30 -2.84
C THR A 189 51.26 -11.62 -2.41
N PRO A 190 50.86 -12.83 -2.89
CA PRO A 190 49.53 -13.43 -3.17
C PRO A 190 49.38 -14.85 -2.53
N SER A 191 48.17 -15.44 -2.48
CA SER A 191 47.96 -16.88 -2.78
C SER A 191 46.49 -17.29 -2.72
N ALA A 192 46.13 -18.10 -3.71
CA ALA A 192 44.82 -18.70 -3.91
C ALA A 192 44.57 -19.88 -2.97
N SER A 193 43.30 -20.06 -2.56
CA SER A 193 42.75 -21.39 -2.28
C SER A 193 41.22 -21.37 -2.38
N SER A 194 40.77 -22.13 -3.36
CA SER A 194 39.42 -22.63 -3.65
C SER A 194 38.76 -23.42 -2.51
N GLN A 195 37.41 -23.42 -2.47
CA GLN A 195 36.44 -24.42 -1.94
C GLN A 195 35.33 -23.71 -1.14
N GLY A 196 34.03 -24.00 -1.23
CA GLY A 196 33.22 -24.94 -2.01
C GLY A 196 31.79 -24.36 -2.09
N SER A 197 31.02 -24.65 -3.13
CA SER A 197 30.08 -25.78 -3.16
C SER A 197 28.86 -25.57 -2.25
N GLY A 198 27.74 -25.14 -2.84
CA GLY A 198 26.47 -25.00 -2.15
C GLY A 198 25.31 -24.78 -3.14
N SER A 199 25.03 -25.82 -3.91
CA SER A 199 23.88 -25.89 -4.83
C SER A 199 22.57 -25.93 -4.04
N ASN A 200 21.74 -24.90 -4.19
CA ASN A 200 20.29 -25.02 -3.96
C ASN A 200 19.60 -24.76 -5.30
N VAL A 201 19.53 -25.84 -6.08
CA VAL A 201 18.58 -26.00 -7.17
C VAL A 201 17.22 -26.24 -6.49
N ALA A 202 16.31 -25.30 -6.66
CA ALA A 202 14.89 -25.50 -6.40
C ALA A 202 14.09 -24.79 -7.50
N ASP A 203 13.72 -25.60 -8.49
CA ASP A 203 12.46 -25.57 -9.23
C ASP A 203 11.98 -24.24 -9.84
N ILE A 204 12.61 -23.85 -10.94
CA ILE A 204 11.96 -23.06 -12.00
C ILE A 204 11.61 -24.04 -13.13
N ALA A 205 10.43 -24.63 -13.05
CA ALA A 205 9.84 -25.41 -14.14
C ALA A 205 8.32 -25.22 -14.15
N GLY A 206 7.85 -24.27 -14.95
CA GLY A 206 6.43 -23.99 -15.14
C GLY A 206 6.13 -23.05 -16.30
N GLY A 207 6.94 -23.08 -17.35
CA GLY A 207 6.64 -22.42 -18.61
C GLY A 207 5.67 -23.24 -19.47
N VAL A 208 4.74 -22.52 -20.12
CA VAL A 208 3.89 -22.94 -21.26
C VAL A 208 2.68 -23.81 -20.90
N GLY A 209 1.68 -23.22 -20.25
CA GLY A 209 0.35 -23.82 -20.08
C GLY A 209 -0.84 -22.85 -19.93
N GLY A 210 -0.62 -21.53 -19.90
CA GLY A 210 -1.68 -20.54 -19.62
C GLY A 210 -2.35 -19.91 -20.85
N GLY A 211 -1.87 -20.18 -22.07
CA GLY A 211 -2.31 -19.49 -23.28
C GLY A 211 -3.69 -19.91 -23.81
N VAL A 212 -4.12 -21.14 -23.52
CA VAL A 212 -5.42 -21.65 -24.01
C VAL A 212 -6.54 -21.33 -23.01
N GLY A 213 -6.26 -21.38 -21.71
CA GLY A 213 -7.23 -21.02 -20.66
C GLY A 213 -7.64 -19.54 -20.71
N GLY A 214 -6.67 -18.63 -20.85
CA GLY A 214 -6.94 -17.19 -20.90
C GLY A 214 -7.76 -16.77 -22.13
N LEU A 215 -7.49 -17.35 -23.29
CA LEU A 215 -8.24 -17.04 -24.52
C LEU A 215 -9.69 -17.53 -24.46
N ILE A 216 -9.96 -18.67 -23.81
CA ILE A 216 -11.31 -19.18 -23.62
C ILE A 216 -12.12 -18.27 -22.69
N VAL A 217 -11.50 -17.79 -21.60
CA VAL A 217 -12.15 -16.87 -20.65
C VAL A 217 -12.46 -15.52 -21.31
N LEU A 218 -11.52 -14.96 -22.08
CA LEU A 218 -11.74 -13.69 -22.79
C LEU A 218 -12.79 -13.82 -23.90
N ALA A 219 -12.79 -14.93 -24.65
CA ALA A 219 -13.77 -15.19 -25.68
C ALA A 219 -15.18 -15.40 -25.10
N LEU A 220 -15.30 -16.11 -23.97
CA LEU A 220 -16.56 -16.27 -23.25
C LEU A 220 -17.06 -14.95 -22.67
N GLY A 221 -16.16 -14.13 -22.10
CA GLY A 221 -16.50 -12.79 -21.61
C GLY A 221 -17.04 -11.89 -22.73
N ALA A 222 -16.34 -11.83 -23.86
CA ALA A 222 -16.79 -11.06 -25.02
C ALA A 222 -18.11 -11.58 -25.61
N TRP A 223 -18.32 -12.90 -25.65
CA TRP A 223 -19.56 -13.50 -26.15
C TRP A 223 -20.76 -13.19 -25.25
N ILE A 224 -20.59 -13.22 -23.92
CA ILE A 224 -21.65 -12.89 -22.96
C ILE A 224 -22.03 -11.40 -23.09
N VAL A 225 -21.05 -10.49 -23.15
CA VAL A 225 -21.31 -9.05 -23.37
C VAL A 225 -22.04 -8.81 -24.70
N SER A 226 -21.66 -9.52 -25.75
CA SER A 226 -22.32 -9.44 -27.06
C SER A 226 -23.77 -9.95 -27.03
N LYS A 227 -24.06 -10.96 -26.20
CA LYS A 227 -25.42 -11.50 -26.01
C LYS A 227 -26.30 -10.60 -25.15
N LEU A 228 -25.73 -9.91 -24.16
CA LEU A 228 -26.46 -8.95 -23.31
C LEU A 228 -26.82 -7.67 -24.07
N ASN A 229 -25.98 -7.25 -25.02
CA ASN A 229 -26.26 -6.09 -25.87
C ASN A 229 -27.24 -6.36 -27.02
N GLY A 230 -27.58 -7.63 -27.29
CA GLY A 230 -28.48 -8.05 -28.38
C GLY A 230 -29.75 -8.78 -27.94
N GLY A 231 -30.03 -8.87 -26.64
CA GLY A 231 -31.23 -9.49 -26.08
C GLY A 231 -32.25 -8.46 -25.59
N PRO A 232 -33.56 -8.77 -25.60
CA PRO A 232 -34.57 -7.88 -25.05
C PRO A 232 -34.34 -7.72 -23.55
N SER A 233 -34.43 -6.46 -23.08
CA SER A 233 -34.28 -6.03 -21.69
C SER A 233 -34.96 -7.00 -20.71
N ILE A 234 -34.17 -7.88 -20.09
CA ILE A 234 -34.63 -8.67 -18.96
C ILE A 234 -34.51 -7.75 -17.76
N GLY A 235 -35.67 -7.42 -17.19
CA GLY A 235 -35.84 -6.44 -16.13
C GLY A 235 -34.89 -6.63 -14.96
N SER A 236 -34.53 -5.50 -14.38
CA SER A 236 -33.71 -5.29 -13.19
C SER A 236 -33.80 -6.45 -12.19
N ILE A 237 -32.81 -7.34 -12.22
CA ILE A 237 -32.48 -8.14 -11.05
C ILE A 237 -31.86 -7.13 -10.06
N ASN A 238 -32.64 -6.73 -9.06
CA ASN A 238 -32.11 -5.98 -7.92
C ASN A 238 -31.12 -6.90 -7.17
N ILE A 239 -29.84 -6.77 -7.49
CA ILE A 239 -28.72 -7.45 -6.80
C ILE A 239 -28.41 -6.77 -5.45
N PHE A 240 -29.02 -5.63 -5.15
CA PHE A 240 -28.84 -4.88 -3.89
C PHE A 240 -29.67 -5.45 -2.73
N ASN A 241 -29.45 -6.71 -2.35
CA ASN A 241 -29.78 -7.16 -0.99
C ASN A 241 -28.98 -8.40 -0.57
N PHE A 242 -27.65 -8.34 -0.68
CA PHE A 242 -26.79 -9.27 0.03
C PHE A 242 -26.35 -8.64 1.34
N HIS A 243 -27.07 -8.94 2.40
CA HIS A 243 -26.68 -8.65 3.77
C HIS A 243 -25.52 -9.60 4.13
N CYS A 244 -24.28 -9.09 4.13
CA CYS A 244 -23.12 -9.84 4.58
C CYS A 244 -23.15 -9.96 6.11
N HIS A 245 -23.57 -11.13 6.59
CA HIS A 245 -23.48 -11.46 8.01
C HIS A 245 -22.02 -11.81 8.34
N SER A 246 -21.29 -10.87 8.94
CA SER A 246 -19.95 -11.13 9.49
C SER A 246 -20.07 -12.16 10.62
N LYS A 247 -19.57 -13.38 10.40
CA LYS A 247 -19.38 -14.36 11.48
C LYS A 247 -18.07 -14.01 12.17
N GLY A 248 -18.19 -13.53 13.42
CA GLY A 248 -17.06 -13.35 14.32
C GLY A 248 -16.25 -14.64 14.47
N GLY A 249 -14.95 -14.52 14.25
CA GLY A 249 -13.96 -15.53 14.58
C GLY A 249 -13.38 -15.23 15.96
N GLY A 250 -14.06 -15.72 17.01
CA GLY A 250 -13.35 -16.04 18.23
C GLY A 250 -12.55 -17.33 18.02
N SER A 251 -11.27 -17.34 18.42
CA SER A 251 -10.81 -18.14 19.56
C SER A 251 -9.28 -18.19 19.69
N HIS A 252 -8.86 -18.21 20.97
CA HIS A 252 -7.63 -18.75 21.59
C HIS A 252 -6.42 -17.80 21.77
N ALA A 253 -6.35 -17.16 22.94
CA ALA A 253 -5.70 -17.72 24.14
C ALA A 253 -6.40 -17.20 25.41
#